data_AF-A0A258ALZ6-F1
#
_entry.id   AF-A0A258ALZ6-F1
#
_cell.length_a   1.000
_cell.length_b   1.000
_cell.length_c   1.000
_cell.angle_alpha   90.00
_cell.angle_beta   90.00
_cell.angle_gamma   90.00
#
_symmetry.space_group_name_H-M   'P 1'
#
loop_
_entity.id
_entity.type
_entity.pdbx_description
1 polymer ?
#
loop_
_entity_poly.entity_id
_entity_poly.type
_entity_poly.pdbx_seq_one_letter_code
_entity_poly.pdbx_strand_id
1 'polypeptide(L)'
;MTFLQRIERVFFWLSAASSDNLDACPAWERRKYVAFGATVLVPSTFAIIACAYALSTLTDNWLIIAPVSLVWSFIILTVDRALLATYRAYQSFVRKAAQFSLRMVVAALMGITISHPLTLLLFKDTISSVIEKHRQGEIEAAREVSKQQKMAVEARLVPLEAEIATQRENWNATFQAKFLDENGKPVEKPLSDDEKAAKAEREAKIADAVTPGNTRLAAMDTEMATLNKDYQKIAEELNHWQTEFEREVNGQRSGIIGLGPRAKSIQEDQLTWRRAESARLSGVLDTMTKNRVALVAEIKAAEDGVNAALDAKAAEEAARNKAEQERITALKQKVQTEQADQFVSQQNAIRETLKAQIDALLLQQKNLHTEITQLIKDEDTRISGIRAEPRRDLLTQTLALHELFQQGSEGGTFALVAYLVLTLLFMLVDTIPLIVKFFSKPGPYDTLLDREEMGFEGERKAFMEGFSLQMKELAGSKMLNLTRNKTLERSLITSVDGARSAKEFLVYLMDLERDFEERSRIARELAARSGVSHTADAIEEMSRNFYADLRERMERFFHDDDQRRTPATGRA
;
A
#
# COMPACT_ATOMS: atom_id res chain seq x y z
N MET A 1 39.50 38.12 -51.17
CA MET A 1 38.23 38.52 -50.51
C MET A 1 38.48 38.64 -49.02
N THR A 2 38.17 39.78 -48.43
CA THR A 2 38.27 40.00 -46.98
C THR A 2 37.17 39.22 -46.25
N PHE A 3 37.35 38.92 -44.96
CA PHE A 3 36.36 38.21 -44.14
C PHE A 3 34.99 38.90 -44.15
N LEU A 4 34.97 40.23 -44.14
CA LEU A 4 33.75 41.05 -44.23
C LEU A 4 32.99 40.82 -45.56
N GLN A 5 33.70 40.72 -46.68
CA GLN A 5 33.07 40.45 -47.99
C GLN A 5 32.42 39.06 -48.07
N ARG A 6 32.94 38.07 -47.33
CA ARG A 6 32.32 36.74 -47.25
C ARG A 6 31.03 36.79 -46.44
N ILE A 7 31.03 37.54 -45.34
CA ILE A 7 29.84 37.76 -44.50
C ILE A 7 28.77 38.53 -45.29
N GLU A 8 29.14 39.57 -46.03
CA GLU A 8 28.21 40.32 -46.89
C GLU A 8 27.51 39.42 -47.92
N ARG A 9 28.25 38.51 -48.59
CA ARG A 9 27.65 37.55 -49.52
C ARG A 9 26.67 36.58 -48.85
N VAL A 10 26.95 36.15 -47.62
CA VAL A 10 26.01 35.30 -46.86
C VAL A 10 24.72 36.08 -46.59
N PHE A 11 24.80 37.35 -46.21
CA PHE A 11 23.61 38.19 -46.01
C PHE A 11 22.87 38.54 -47.30
N PHE A 12 23.58 38.68 -48.43
CA PHE A 12 22.95 38.79 -49.75
C PHE A 12 22.16 37.53 -50.11
N TRP A 13 22.74 36.35 -49.84
CA TRP A 13 22.04 35.09 -50.03
C TRP A 13 20.82 34.94 -49.13
N LEU A 14 20.92 35.35 -47.86
CA LEU A 14 19.82 35.35 -46.88
C LEU A 14 18.69 36.30 -47.27
N SER A 15 19.00 37.47 -47.84
CA SER A 15 18.00 38.42 -48.36
C SER A 15 17.41 38.02 -49.72
N ALA A 16 17.77 36.84 -50.23
CA ALA A 16 17.36 36.31 -51.53
C ALA A 16 17.70 37.23 -52.72
N ALA A 17 18.77 38.02 -52.59
CA ALA A 17 19.24 38.92 -53.63
C ALA A 17 20.46 38.33 -54.36
N SER A 18 20.56 38.59 -55.66
CA SER A 18 21.72 38.17 -56.46
C SER A 18 22.94 39.01 -56.10
N SER A 19 24.05 38.36 -55.72
CA SER A 19 25.31 39.04 -55.42
C SER A 19 25.80 39.90 -56.58
N ASP A 20 25.59 39.41 -57.80
CA ASP A 20 26.18 40.00 -59.00
C ASP A 20 25.51 41.35 -59.33
N ASN A 21 24.18 41.43 -59.24
CA ASN A 21 23.45 42.68 -59.44
C ASN A 21 23.65 43.67 -58.26
N LEU A 22 23.88 43.16 -57.04
CA LEU A 22 24.17 43.99 -55.86
C LEU A 22 25.57 44.59 -55.88
N ASP A 23 26.56 43.89 -56.45
CA ASP A 23 27.92 44.40 -56.61
C ASP A 23 27.96 45.60 -57.60
N ALA A 24 27.05 45.64 -58.58
CA ALA A 24 26.84 46.78 -59.48
C ALA A 24 26.11 47.97 -58.80
N CYS A 25 25.53 47.79 -57.61
CA CYS A 25 24.77 48.80 -56.89
C CYS A 25 25.63 49.64 -55.93
N PRO A 26 25.19 50.87 -55.59
CA PRO A 26 25.89 51.71 -54.62
C PRO A 26 25.90 51.11 -53.21
N ALA A 27 26.88 51.50 -52.39
CA ALA A 27 27.14 50.92 -51.08
C ALA A 27 25.99 51.04 -50.05
N TRP A 28 25.11 52.02 -50.20
CA TRP A 28 23.93 52.16 -49.32
C TRP A 28 22.85 51.12 -49.63
N GLU A 29 22.69 50.71 -50.89
CA GLU A 29 21.75 49.67 -51.31
C GLU A 29 22.24 48.30 -50.85
N ARG A 30 23.55 48.03 -50.96
CA ARG A 30 24.17 46.83 -50.39
C ARG A 30 23.90 46.70 -48.88
N ARG A 31 24.09 47.79 -48.12
CA ARG A 31 23.81 47.79 -46.67
C ARG A 31 22.34 47.54 -46.33
N LYS A 32 21.41 48.04 -47.15
CA LYS A 32 19.96 47.77 -47.01
C LYS A 32 19.65 46.28 -47.17
N TYR A 33 20.22 45.61 -48.17
CA TYR A 33 20.04 44.17 -48.38
C TYR A 33 20.76 43.31 -47.32
N VAL A 34 21.93 43.74 -46.83
CA VAL A 34 22.54 43.11 -45.65
C VAL A 34 21.61 43.19 -44.43
N ALA A 35 20.98 44.34 -44.19
CA ALA A 35 20.02 44.51 -43.10
C ALA A 35 18.79 43.61 -43.26
N PHE A 36 18.24 43.47 -44.47
CA PHE A 36 17.14 42.52 -44.72
C PHE A 36 17.56 41.07 -44.44
N GLY A 37 18.77 40.67 -44.86
CA GLY A 37 19.29 39.34 -44.56
C GLY A 37 19.46 39.11 -43.06
N ALA A 38 19.91 40.12 -42.33
CA ALA A 38 20.04 40.06 -40.87
C ALA A 38 18.69 39.96 -40.15
N THR A 39 17.64 40.62 -40.65
CA THR A 39 16.30 40.55 -40.03
C THR A 39 15.66 39.17 -40.12
N VAL A 40 15.99 38.37 -41.14
CA VAL A 40 15.49 36.98 -41.29
C VAL A 40 16.12 36.02 -40.27
N LEU A 41 17.31 36.33 -39.76
CA LEU A 41 17.93 35.51 -38.72
C LEU A 41 17.19 35.60 -37.38
N VAL A 42 16.46 36.68 -37.12
CA VAL A 42 15.77 36.87 -35.83
C VAL A 42 14.64 35.85 -35.64
N PRO A 43 13.66 35.69 -36.57
CA PRO A 43 12.68 34.60 -36.48
C PRO A 43 13.32 33.20 -36.42
N SER A 44 14.40 32.99 -37.19
CA SER A 44 15.13 31.72 -37.23
C SER A 44 15.78 31.37 -35.88
N THR A 45 16.38 32.32 -35.16
CA THR A 45 16.97 32.06 -33.83
C THR A 45 15.91 31.76 -32.78
N PHE A 46 14.79 32.49 -32.79
CA PHE A 46 13.66 32.20 -31.90
C PHE A 46 13.01 30.85 -32.21
N ALA A 47 12.94 30.45 -33.47
CA ALA A 47 12.48 29.13 -33.87
C ALA A 47 13.37 28.00 -33.32
N ILE A 48 14.70 28.20 -33.25
CA ILE A 48 15.62 27.24 -32.59
C ILE A 48 15.24 27.10 -31.12
N ILE A 49 15.10 28.22 -30.40
CA ILE A 49 14.82 28.21 -28.95
C ILE A 49 13.45 27.56 -28.67
N ALA A 50 12.42 27.96 -29.41
CA ALA A 50 11.07 27.43 -29.29
C ALA A 50 11.01 25.91 -29.59
N CYS A 51 11.63 25.47 -30.68
CA CYS A 51 11.65 24.06 -31.05
C CYS A 51 12.52 23.23 -30.08
N ALA A 52 13.67 23.75 -29.66
CA ALA A 52 14.52 23.08 -28.68
C ALA A 52 13.79 22.88 -27.35
N TYR A 53 13.04 23.89 -26.89
CA TYR A 53 12.20 23.76 -25.71
C TYR A 53 11.07 22.74 -25.90
N ALA A 54 10.34 22.79 -27.02
CA ALA A 54 9.29 21.82 -27.31
C ALA A 54 9.84 20.38 -27.30
N LEU A 55 10.99 20.14 -27.92
CA LEU A 55 11.65 18.82 -27.91
C LEU A 55 12.16 18.43 -26.53
N SER A 56 12.58 19.37 -25.69
CA SER A 56 13.00 19.10 -24.31
C SER A 56 11.86 18.60 -23.41
N THR A 57 10.59 18.76 -23.84
CA THR A 57 9.43 18.15 -23.17
C THR A 57 9.23 16.69 -23.55
N LEU A 58 9.76 16.25 -24.70
CA LEU A 58 9.60 14.90 -25.26
C LEU A 58 10.81 14.01 -24.97
N THR A 59 12.02 14.57 -25.00
CA THR A 59 13.26 13.82 -24.78
C THR A 59 14.28 14.68 -24.04
N ASP A 60 15.00 14.08 -23.08
CA ASP A 60 16.12 14.73 -22.41
C ASP A 60 17.45 14.58 -23.21
N ASN A 61 17.43 13.92 -24.38
CA ASN A 61 18.63 13.68 -25.17
C ASN A 61 19.02 14.89 -26.02
N TRP A 62 20.06 15.61 -25.60
CA TRP A 62 20.60 16.78 -26.32
C TRP A 62 21.05 16.46 -27.75
N LEU A 63 21.47 15.22 -28.03
CA LEU A 63 21.87 14.77 -29.38
C LEU A 63 20.70 14.71 -30.36
N ILE A 64 19.46 14.66 -29.88
CA ILE A 64 18.25 14.71 -30.72
C ILE A 64 17.74 16.16 -30.80
N ILE A 65 17.71 16.87 -29.66
CA ILE A 65 17.20 18.24 -29.57
C ILE A 65 17.96 19.20 -30.51
N ALA A 66 19.30 19.16 -30.47
CA ALA A 66 20.14 20.07 -31.24
C ALA A 66 19.96 19.94 -32.77
N PRO A 67 20.11 18.77 -33.41
CA PRO A 67 19.97 18.67 -34.86
C PRO A 67 18.53 18.93 -35.33
N VAL A 68 17.51 18.47 -34.60
CA VAL A 68 16.11 18.65 -35.02
C VAL A 68 15.70 20.14 -34.94
N SER A 69 16.08 20.84 -33.88
CA SER A 69 15.82 22.29 -33.78
C SER A 69 16.57 23.12 -34.82
N LEU A 70 17.79 22.71 -35.22
CA LEU A 70 18.52 23.32 -36.32
C LEU A 70 17.84 23.08 -37.68
N VAL A 71 17.35 21.87 -37.94
CA VAL A 71 16.59 21.57 -39.16
C VAL A 71 15.29 22.39 -39.20
N TRP A 72 14.57 22.49 -38.09
CA TRP A 72 13.36 23.32 -38.00
C TRP A 72 13.65 24.80 -38.26
N SER A 73 14.71 25.33 -37.66
CA SER A 73 15.14 26.71 -37.90
C SER A 73 15.57 26.95 -39.34
N PHE A 74 16.23 25.97 -39.97
CA PHE A 74 16.56 26.03 -41.38
C PHE A 74 15.30 26.07 -42.25
N ILE A 75 14.26 25.30 -41.92
CA ILE A 75 12.95 25.37 -42.61
C ILE A 75 12.39 26.80 -42.52
N ILE A 76 12.31 27.40 -41.32
CA ILE A 76 11.81 28.77 -41.14
C ILE A 76 12.65 29.77 -41.94
N LEU A 77 13.98 29.67 -41.85
CA LEU A 77 14.92 30.49 -42.61
C LEU A 77 14.68 30.40 -44.13
N THR A 78 14.43 29.20 -44.66
CA THR A 78 14.14 29.02 -46.09
C THR A 78 12.78 29.59 -46.51
N VAL A 79 11.76 29.46 -45.65
CA VAL A 79 10.42 30.02 -45.91
C VAL A 79 10.48 31.54 -45.92
N ASP A 80 11.10 32.16 -44.92
CA ASP A 80 11.25 33.63 -44.85
C ASP A 80 12.08 34.18 -46.01
N ARG A 81 13.15 33.46 -46.38
CA ARG A 81 13.96 33.78 -47.57
C ARG A 81 13.13 33.70 -48.86
N ALA A 82 12.36 32.62 -49.04
CA ALA A 82 11.51 32.47 -50.22
C ALA A 82 10.49 33.59 -50.31
N LEU A 83 9.91 34.00 -49.18
CA LEU A 83 8.91 35.07 -49.14
C LEU A 83 9.52 36.44 -49.47
N LEU A 84 10.76 36.72 -49.04
CA LEU A 84 11.51 37.91 -49.49
C LEU A 84 11.79 37.91 -51.00
N ALA A 85 12.08 36.74 -51.57
CA ALA A 85 12.35 36.57 -53.00
C ALA A 85 11.10 36.83 -53.86
N THR A 86 9.92 36.43 -53.38
CA THR A 86 8.66 36.61 -54.11
C THR A 86 8.16 38.05 -54.18
N TYR A 87 8.67 38.97 -53.34
CA TYR A 87 8.26 40.36 -53.37
C TYR A 87 8.89 41.12 -54.54
N ARG A 88 8.03 41.68 -55.40
CA ARG A 88 8.44 42.46 -56.58
C ARG A 88 8.01 43.92 -56.50
N ALA A 89 8.99 44.84 -56.61
CA ALA A 89 8.76 46.27 -56.43
C ALA A 89 7.89 46.91 -57.52
N TYR A 90 7.88 46.39 -58.74
CA TYR A 90 7.13 46.96 -59.88
C TYR A 90 5.79 46.27 -60.16
N GLN A 91 5.35 45.34 -59.29
CA GLN A 91 4.08 44.64 -59.46
C GLN A 91 2.85 45.52 -59.13
N SER A 92 1.70 45.21 -59.74
CA SER A 92 0.43 45.91 -59.48
C SER A 92 0.05 45.91 -57.99
N PHE A 93 -0.49 47.02 -57.48
CA PHE A 93 -0.86 47.18 -56.06
C PHE A 93 -1.73 46.04 -55.51
N VAL A 94 -2.72 45.56 -56.27
CA VAL A 94 -3.60 44.45 -55.86
C VAL A 94 -2.81 43.16 -55.58
N ARG A 95 -1.86 42.82 -56.46
CA ARG A 95 -1.02 41.63 -56.27
C ARG A 95 -0.05 41.80 -55.10
N LYS A 96 0.50 43.01 -54.88
CA LYS A 96 1.31 43.33 -53.69
C LYS A 96 0.52 43.18 -52.40
N ALA A 97 -0.71 43.70 -52.36
CA ALA A 97 -1.60 43.57 -51.22
C ALA A 97 -1.97 42.10 -50.93
N ALA A 98 -2.26 41.31 -51.97
CA ALA A 98 -2.56 39.89 -51.83
C ALA A 98 -1.36 39.06 -51.31
N GLN A 99 -0.15 39.35 -51.79
CA GLN A 99 1.08 38.74 -51.26
C GLN A 99 1.33 39.15 -49.80
N PHE A 100 1.11 40.43 -49.46
CA PHE A 100 1.24 40.94 -48.10
C PHE A 100 0.22 40.30 -47.15
N SER A 101 -1.05 40.16 -47.56
CA SER A 101 -2.08 39.51 -46.74
C SER A 101 -1.79 38.02 -46.55
N LEU A 102 -1.36 37.31 -47.59
CA LEU A 102 -0.96 35.90 -47.48
C LEU A 102 0.19 35.75 -46.47
N ARG A 103 1.18 36.65 -46.52
CA ARG A 103 2.27 36.69 -45.53
C ARG A 103 1.75 36.97 -44.13
N MET A 104 0.81 37.89 -43.96
CA MET A 104 0.22 38.20 -42.65
C MET A 104 -0.43 36.96 -42.02
N VAL A 105 -1.12 36.15 -42.82
CA VAL A 105 -1.72 34.89 -42.37
C VAL A 105 -0.66 33.88 -41.98
N VAL A 106 0.37 33.67 -42.82
CA VAL A 106 1.48 32.74 -42.51
C VAL A 106 2.24 33.18 -41.26
N ALA A 107 2.52 34.49 -41.11
CA ALA A 107 3.18 35.06 -39.96
C ALA A 107 2.34 34.95 -38.68
N ALA A 108 1.00 35.08 -38.78
CA ALA A 108 0.11 34.85 -37.65
C ALA A 108 0.11 33.38 -37.21
N LEU A 109 0.06 32.44 -38.16
CA LEU A 109 0.15 31.01 -37.87
C LEU A 109 1.50 30.66 -37.23
N MET A 110 2.61 31.08 -37.84
CA MET A 110 3.96 30.86 -37.30
C MET A 110 4.13 31.53 -35.94
N GLY A 111 3.66 32.77 -35.78
CA GLY A 111 3.68 33.52 -34.53
C GLY A 111 2.99 32.78 -33.39
N ILE A 112 1.79 32.24 -33.62
CA ILE A 112 1.07 31.43 -32.63
C ILE A 112 1.84 30.14 -32.29
N THR A 113 2.38 29.46 -33.30
CA THR A 113 3.10 28.19 -33.09
C THR A 113 4.42 28.37 -32.35
N ILE A 114 5.13 29.48 -32.56
CA ILE A 114 6.42 29.78 -31.92
C ILE A 114 6.20 30.40 -30.53
N SER A 115 5.18 31.25 -30.36
CA SER A 115 4.91 31.91 -29.09
C SER A 115 4.49 30.93 -28.00
N HIS A 116 3.82 29.85 -28.36
CA HIS A 116 3.30 28.87 -27.41
C HIS A 116 4.40 28.18 -26.58
N PRO A 117 5.37 27.45 -27.16
CA PRO A 117 6.47 26.86 -26.40
C PRO A 117 7.32 27.92 -25.68
N LEU A 118 7.47 29.12 -26.23
CA LEU A 118 8.23 30.17 -25.57
C LEU A 118 7.51 30.74 -24.34
N THR A 119 6.19 30.79 -24.37
CA THR A 119 5.38 31.23 -23.23
C THR A 119 5.42 30.19 -22.12
N LEU A 120 5.41 28.89 -22.47
CA LEU A 120 5.65 27.81 -21.52
C LEU A 120 7.04 27.91 -20.89
N LEU A 121 8.06 28.24 -21.67
CA LEU A 121 9.42 28.47 -21.16
C LEU A 121 9.49 29.68 -20.22
N LEU A 122 8.81 30.78 -20.56
CA LEU A 122 8.78 32.01 -19.75
C LEU A 122 8.10 31.80 -18.39
N PHE A 123 7.00 31.03 -18.36
CA PHE A 123 6.21 30.77 -17.16
C PHE A 123 6.48 29.39 -16.54
N LYS A 124 7.62 28.77 -16.85
CA LYS A 124 7.95 27.39 -16.43
C LYS A 124 7.76 27.17 -14.93
N ASP A 125 8.22 28.11 -14.10
CA ASP A 125 8.14 27.97 -12.64
C ASP A 125 6.70 28.08 -12.13
N THR A 126 5.91 29.00 -12.70
CA THR A 126 4.49 29.17 -12.38
C THR A 126 3.68 27.94 -12.79
N ILE A 127 3.94 27.42 -13.99
CA ILE A 127 3.30 26.20 -14.51
C ILE A 127 3.66 25.01 -13.61
N SER A 128 4.94 24.88 -13.25
CA SER A 128 5.41 23.82 -12.34
C SER A 128 4.70 23.91 -10.99
N SER A 129 4.48 25.11 -10.46
CA SER A 129 3.75 25.32 -9.21
C SER A 129 2.27 24.90 -9.30
N VAL A 130 1.60 25.15 -10.42
CA VAL A 130 0.21 24.70 -10.65
C VAL A 130 0.13 23.18 -10.75
N ILE A 131 1.04 22.56 -11.50
CA ILE A 131 1.14 21.10 -11.61
C ILE A 131 1.39 20.47 -10.23
N GLU A 132 2.24 21.11 -9.43
CA GLU A 132 2.54 20.71 -8.06
C GLU A 132 1.33 20.83 -7.13
N LYS A 133 0.51 21.87 -7.29
CA LYS A 133 -0.76 22.01 -6.57
C LYS A 133 -1.75 20.89 -6.91
N HIS A 134 -1.87 20.52 -8.19
CA HIS A 134 -2.69 19.37 -8.60
C HIS A 134 -2.15 18.06 -8.01
N ARG A 135 -0.84 17.87 -8.05
CA ARG A 135 -0.18 16.71 -7.44
C ARG A 135 -0.45 16.63 -5.93
N GLN A 136 -0.43 17.76 -5.23
CA GLN A 136 -0.79 17.82 -3.81
C GLN A 136 -2.27 17.44 -3.59
N GLY A 137 -3.19 17.95 -4.41
CA GLY A 137 -4.61 17.59 -4.33
C GLY A 137 -4.86 16.10 -4.55
N GLU A 138 -4.16 15.47 -5.49
CA GLU A 138 -4.23 14.01 -5.70
C GLU A 138 -3.66 13.20 -4.52
N ILE A 139 -2.56 13.67 -3.92
CA ILE A 139 -1.98 13.07 -2.71
C ILE A 139 -2.96 13.17 -1.54
N GLU A 140 -3.62 14.32 -1.37
CA GLU A 140 -4.63 14.52 -0.33
C GLU A 140 -5.84 13.60 -0.54
N ALA A 141 -6.35 13.49 -1.77
CA ALA A 141 -7.41 12.54 -2.10
C ALA A 141 -6.99 11.08 -1.84
N ALA A 142 -5.74 10.71 -2.15
CA ALA A 142 -5.20 9.38 -1.86
C ALA A 142 -5.09 9.11 -0.35
N ARG A 143 -4.69 10.11 0.43
CA ARG A 143 -4.64 10.04 1.90
C ARG A 143 -6.02 9.88 2.49
N GLU A 144 -7.02 10.62 2.01
CA GLU A 144 -8.39 10.51 2.52
C GLU A 144 -8.99 9.13 2.24
N VAL A 145 -8.76 8.54 1.06
CA VAL A 145 -9.19 7.15 0.77
C VAL A 145 -8.51 6.16 1.71
N SER A 146 -7.19 6.29 1.92
CA SER A 146 -6.43 5.39 2.79
C SER A 146 -6.83 5.53 4.25
N LYS A 147 -7.12 6.76 4.70
CA LYS A 147 -7.63 7.06 6.05
C LYS A 147 -9.00 6.42 6.28
N GLN A 148 -9.92 6.51 5.32
CA GLN A 148 -11.22 5.84 5.42
C GLN A 148 -11.08 4.32 5.54
N GLN A 149 -10.18 3.71 4.77
CA GLN A 149 -9.89 2.27 4.85
C GLN A 149 -9.31 1.89 6.22
N LYS A 150 -8.34 2.65 6.75
CA LYS A 150 -7.78 2.43 8.09
C LYS A 150 -8.84 2.55 9.17
N MET A 151 -9.67 3.59 9.14
CA MET A 151 -10.77 3.76 10.09
C MET A 151 -11.75 2.59 10.06
N ALA A 152 -12.04 2.03 8.88
CA ALA A 152 -12.91 0.87 8.76
C ALA A 152 -12.30 -0.40 9.39
N VAL A 153 -10.98 -0.58 9.31
CA VAL A 153 -10.28 -1.71 9.96
C VAL A 153 -10.14 -1.49 11.46
N GLU A 154 -9.77 -0.27 11.90
CA GLU A 154 -9.70 0.11 13.32
C GLU A 154 -11.05 -0.04 14.03
N ALA A 155 -12.16 0.28 13.35
CA ALA A 155 -13.50 0.07 13.88
C ALA A 155 -13.83 -1.41 14.16
N ARG A 156 -13.22 -2.36 13.44
CA ARG A 156 -13.35 -3.81 13.70
C ARG A 156 -12.48 -4.27 14.87
N LEU A 157 -11.48 -3.49 15.25
CA LEU A 157 -10.53 -3.80 16.30
C LEU A 157 -11.12 -3.55 17.69
N VAL A 158 -11.93 -2.50 17.84
CA VAL A 158 -12.63 -2.15 19.09
C VAL A 158 -13.50 -3.28 19.65
N PRO A 159 -14.45 -3.88 18.89
CA PRO A 159 -15.26 -4.98 19.43
C PRO A 159 -14.42 -6.22 19.74
N LEU A 160 -13.36 -6.48 18.95
CA LEU A 160 -12.46 -7.60 19.18
C LEU A 160 -11.66 -7.45 20.47
N GLU A 161 -11.16 -6.25 20.76
CA GLU A 161 -10.47 -5.94 22.02
C GLU A 161 -11.39 -6.05 23.23
N ALA A 162 -12.64 -5.61 23.10
CA ALA A 162 -13.65 -5.80 24.13
C ALA A 162 -13.92 -7.30 24.38
N GLU A 163 -14.04 -8.10 23.31
CA GLU A 163 -14.24 -9.55 23.43
C GLU A 163 -13.04 -10.23 24.10
N ILE A 164 -11.80 -9.89 23.72
CA ILE A 164 -10.58 -10.38 24.37
C ILE A 164 -10.58 -10.01 25.87
N ALA A 165 -10.98 -8.79 26.22
CA ALA A 165 -11.04 -8.35 27.61
C ALA A 165 -12.05 -9.17 28.42
N THR A 166 -13.25 -9.40 27.88
CA THR A 166 -14.27 -10.25 28.53
C THR A 166 -13.80 -11.69 28.71
N GLN A 167 -13.13 -12.28 27.71
CA GLN A 167 -12.60 -13.64 27.84
C GLN A 167 -11.45 -13.73 28.85
N ARG A 168 -10.61 -12.70 28.96
CA ARG A 168 -9.58 -12.61 30.02
C ARG A 168 -10.19 -12.48 31.41
N GLU A 169 -11.29 -11.77 31.55
CA GLU A 169 -12.03 -11.68 32.81
C GLU A 169 -12.63 -13.05 33.18
N ASN A 170 -13.28 -13.73 32.23
CA ASN A 170 -13.77 -15.10 32.41
C ASN A 170 -12.64 -16.07 32.79
N TRP A 171 -11.49 -15.96 32.13
CA TRP A 171 -10.30 -16.73 32.48
C TRP A 171 -9.86 -16.47 33.92
N ASN A 172 -9.70 -15.21 34.32
CA ASN A 172 -9.30 -14.82 35.67
C ASN A 172 -10.31 -15.29 36.74
N ALA A 173 -11.61 -15.27 36.41
CA ALA A 173 -12.66 -15.76 37.29
C ALA A 173 -12.50 -17.27 37.59
N THR A 174 -11.96 -18.09 36.68
CA THR A 174 -11.68 -19.52 36.95
C THR A 174 -10.63 -19.74 38.03
N PHE A 175 -9.80 -18.75 38.35
CA PHE A 175 -8.80 -18.83 39.43
C PHE A 175 -9.33 -18.34 40.78
N GLN A 176 -10.43 -17.58 40.78
CA GLN A 176 -11.08 -17.13 41.99
C GLN A 176 -12.04 -18.21 42.48
N ALA A 177 -11.59 -19.03 43.43
CA ALA A 177 -12.42 -20.08 44.01
C ALA A 177 -13.50 -19.46 44.92
N LYS A 178 -14.70 -19.26 44.37
CA LYS A 178 -15.88 -18.87 45.12
C LYS A 178 -16.49 -20.11 45.76
N PHE A 179 -15.85 -20.62 46.82
CA PHE A 179 -16.45 -21.62 47.69
C PHE A 179 -17.56 -20.93 48.50
N LEU A 180 -18.81 -20.98 48.03
CA LEU A 180 -19.97 -20.66 48.86
C LEU A 180 -20.24 -21.87 49.76
N ASP A 181 -20.18 -21.68 51.06
CA ASP A 181 -20.61 -22.65 52.07
C ASP A 181 -21.91 -22.14 52.72
N GLU A 182 -23.03 -22.81 52.46
CA GLU A 182 -24.23 -22.65 53.29
C GLU A 182 -24.04 -23.52 54.54
N ASN A 183 -23.50 -22.88 55.59
CA ASN A 183 -23.41 -23.30 57.00
C ASN A 183 -22.03 -23.75 57.51
N GLY A 184 -21.05 -22.85 57.43
CA GLY A 184 -19.82 -22.91 58.23
C GLY A 184 -20.04 -22.71 59.74
N LYS A 185 -20.45 -23.77 60.45
CA LYS A 185 -20.23 -23.90 61.91
C LYS A 185 -19.67 -25.28 62.25
N PRO A 186 -18.61 -25.39 63.07
CA PRO A 186 -18.23 -26.65 63.67
C PRO A 186 -19.37 -27.09 64.60
N VAL A 187 -19.90 -28.28 64.39
CA VAL A 187 -20.80 -28.90 65.38
C VAL A 187 -19.93 -29.28 66.59
N GLU A 188 -19.94 -28.43 67.62
CA GLU A 188 -19.53 -28.84 68.96
C GLU A 188 -20.53 -29.91 69.44
N LYS A 189 -20.03 -31.13 69.64
CA LYS A 189 -20.83 -32.21 70.25
C LYS A 189 -20.90 -31.94 71.76
N PRO A 190 -22.09 -31.73 72.34
CA PRO A 190 -22.25 -31.73 73.79
C PRO A 190 -22.10 -33.16 74.34
N LEU A 191 -21.60 -33.25 75.57
CA LEU A 191 -21.34 -34.46 76.35
C LEU A 191 -22.61 -35.32 76.48
N SER A 192 -22.54 -36.59 76.06
CA SER A 192 -23.70 -37.49 75.90
C SER A 192 -24.19 -38.09 77.21
N ASP A 193 -25.51 -38.26 77.34
CA ASP A 193 -26.22 -38.93 78.44
C ASP A 193 -25.76 -40.40 78.69
N ASP A 194 -24.99 -40.97 77.76
CA ASP A 194 -24.39 -42.31 77.85
C ASP A 194 -23.40 -42.45 79.03
N GLU A 195 -22.70 -41.37 79.42
CA GLU A 195 -21.75 -41.41 80.54
C GLU A 195 -22.45 -41.57 81.90
N LYS A 196 -23.70 -41.08 82.03
CA LYS A 196 -24.50 -41.22 83.25
C LYS A 196 -25.08 -42.63 83.38
N ALA A 197 -25.49 -43.24 82.26
CA ALA A 197 -25.98 -44.62 82.24
C ALA A 197 -24.85 -45.62 82.58
N ALA A 198 -23.65 -45.42 82.04
CA ALA A 198 -22.48 -46.26 82.33
C ALA A 198 -22.04 -46.20 83.80
N LYS A 199 -22.16 -45.03 84.45
CA LYS A 199 -21.84 -44.88 85.88
C LYS A 199 -22.86 -45.60 86.78
N ALA A 200 -24.15 -45.51 86.45
CA ALA A 200 -25.21 -46.21 87.20
C ALA A 200 -25.09 -47.74 87.08
N GLU A 201 -24.73 -48.27 85.90
CA GLU A 201 -24.49 -49.71 85.71
C GLU A 201 -23.24 -50.19 86.46
N ARG A 202 -22.20 -49.35 86.55
CA ARG A 202 -20.99 -49.62 87.34
C ARG A 202 -21.28 -49.73 88.84
N GLU A 203 -22.03 -48.78 89.39
CA GLU A 203 -22.40 -48.77 90.82
C GLU A 203 -23.29 -49.97 91.19
N ALA A 204 -24.22 -50.37 90.31
CA ALA A 204 -25.07 -51.55 90.53
C ALA A 204 -24.26 -52.87 90.59
N LYS A 205 -23.31 -53.08 89.65
CA LYS A 205 -22.51 -54.31 89.62
C LYS A 205 -21.52 -54.42 90.79
N ILE A 206 -20.99 -53.29 91.26
CA ILE A 206 -20.15 -53.25 92.48
C ILE A 206 -20.99 -53.57 93.72
N ALA A 207 -22.20 -53.00 93.82
CA ALA A 207 -23.11 -53.28 94.92
C ALA A 207 -23.50 -54.77 95.00
N ASP A 208 -23.82 -55.41 93.88
CA ASP A 208 -24.17 -56.83 93.83
C ASP A 208 -23.00 -57.74 94.28
N ALA A 209 -21.76 -57.41 93.91
CA ALA A 209 -20.58 -58.21 94.25
C ALA A 209 -20.19 -58.13 95.74
N VAL A 210 -20.40 -56.98 96.38
CA VAL A 210 -19.93 -56.68 97.75
C VAL A 210 -21.00 -56.97 98.82
N THR A 211 -22.29 -56.99 98.45
CA THR A 211 -23.43 -57.22 99.38
C THR A 211 -23.33 -58.54 100.19
N PRO A 212 -22.98 -59.70 99.60
CA PRO A 212 -22.86 -60.96 100.36
C PRO A 212 -21.71 -60.96 101.38
N GLY A 213 -20.64 -60.22 101.11
CA GLY A 213 -19.52 -60.08 102.06
C GLY A 213 -19.84 -59.11 103.19
N ASN A 214 -20.48 -57.97 102.88
CA ASN A 214 -20.90 -56.97 103.88
C ASN A 214 -21.92 -57.53 104.88
N THR A 215 -22.84 -58.38 104.42
CA THR A 215 -23.82 -59.04 105.30
C THR A 215 -23.16 -60.00 106.29
N ARG A 216 -22.17 -60.79 105.84
CA ARG A 216 -21.36 -61.66 106.73
C ARG A 216 -20.51 -60.84 107.70
N LEU A 217 -19.93 -59.72 107.24
CA LEU A 217 -19.13 -58.83 108.06
C LEU A 217 -19.95 -58.22 109.20
N ALA A 218 -21.18 -57.77 108.91
CA ALA A 218 -22.08 -57.21 109.90
C ALA A 218 -22.54 -58.23 110.97
N ALA A 219 -22.82 -59.47 110.55
CA ALA A 219 -23.15 -60.56 111.49
C ALA A 219 -21.97 -60.87 112.43
N MET A 220 -20.78 -60.95 111.86
CA MET A 220 -19.55 -61.22 112.59
C MET A 220 -19.16 -60.09 113.56
N ASP A 221 -19.32 -58.83 113.16
CA ASP A 221 -19.12 -57.66 114.03
C ASP A 221 -20.10 -57.65 115.21
N THR A 222 -21.33 -58.13 115.01
CA THR A 222 -22.34 -58.27 116.07
C THR A 222 -21.94 -59.34 117.08
N GLU A 223 -21.47 -60.51 116.62
CA GLU A 223 -20.99 -61.60 117.47
C GLU A 223 -19.73 -61.21 118.27
N MET A 224 -18.78 -60.52 117.62
CA MET A 224 -17.60 -59.98 118.31
C MET A 224 -18.00 -58.96 119.38
N ALA A 225 -18.99 -58.10 119.12
CA ALA A 225 -19.48 -57.15 120.10
C ALA A 225 -20.10 -57.83 121.33
N THR A 226 -20.79 -58.96 121.15
CA THR A 226 -21.32 -59.76 122.28
C THR A 226 -20.21 -60.44 123.07
N LEU A 227 -19.27 -61.10 122.40
CA LEU A 227 -18.14 -61.78 123.04
C LEU A 227 -17.23 -60.80 123.79
N ASN A 228 -17.06 -59.60 123.25
CA ASN A 228 -16.29 -58.55 123.90
C ASN A 228 -16.97 -58.04 125.19
N LYS A 229 -18.32 -57.94 125.20
CA LYS A 229 -19.07 -57.62 126.44
C LYS A 229 -18.92 -58.73 127.49
N ASP A 230 -19.01 -59.99 127.08
CA ASP A 230 -18.83 -61.14 127.99
C ASP A 230 -17.40 -61.20 128.54
N TYR A 231 -16.40 -60.94 127.69
CA TYR A 231 -15.00 -60.81 128.10
C TYR A 231 -14.80 -59.68 129.11
N GLN A 232 -15.36 -58.49 128.85
CA GLN A 232 -15.28 -57.35 129.77
C GLN A 232 -15.90 -57.69 131.13
N LYS A 233 -17.08 -58.32 131.15
CA LYS A 233 -17.76 -58.74 132.38
C LYS A 233 -16.92 -59.74 133.18
N ILE A 234 -16.41 -60.79 132.55
CA ILE A 234 -15.56 -61.78 133.22
C ILE A 234 -14.25 -61.14 133.70
N ALA A 235 -13.67 -60.20 132.95
CA ALA A 235 -12.47 -59.48 133.35
C ALA A 235 -12.71 -58.58 134.58
N GLU A 236 -13.86 -57.89 134.65
CA GLU A 236 -14.25 -57.10 135.82
C GLU A 236 -14.49 -57.98 137.06
N GLU A 237 -15.22 -59.09 136.91
CA GLU A 237 -15.44 -60.06 137.98
C GLU A 237 -14.12 -60.70 138.46
N LEU A 238 -13.25 -61.08 137.51
CA LEU A 238 -11.92 -61.61 137.80
C LEU A 238 -11.13 -60.62 138.66
N ASN A 239 -11.10 -59.35 138.26
CA ASN A 239 -10.37 -58.29 138.96
C ASN A 239 -10.94 -58.05 140.38
N HIS A 240 -12.26 -58.04 140.51
CA HIS A 240 -12.93 -57.94 141.82
C HIS A 240 -12.53 -59.09 142.75
N TRP A 241 -12.64 -60.34 142.30
CA TRP A 241 -12.28 -61.51 143.10
C TRP A 241 -10.77 -61.64 143.33
N GLN A 242 -9.94 -61.15 142.41
CA GLN A 242 -8.48 -61.04 142.61
C GLN A 242 -8.18 -60.09 143.77
N THR A 243 -8.83 -58.94 143.79
CA THR A 243 -8.67 -57.95 144.86
C THR A 243 -9.15 -58.49 146.21
N GLU A 244 -10.30 -59.19 146.24
CA GLU A 244 -10.80 -59.80 147.49
C GLU A 244 -9.93 -60.98 147.96
N PHE A 245 -9.40 -61.80 147.05
CA PHE A 245 -8.43 -62.85 147.39
C PHE A 245 -7.15 -62.25 147.98
N GLU A 246 -6.59 -61.19 147.38
CA GLU A 246 -5.41 -60.50 147.90
C GLU A 246 -5.66 -59.90 149.28
N ARG A 247 -6.84 -59.31 149.52
CA ARG A 247 -7.24 -58.77 150.83
C ARG A 247 -7.38 -59.86 151.91
N GLU A 248 -7.94 -61.03 151.56
CA GLU A 248 -8.09 -62.16 152.48
C GLU A 248 -6.73 -62.80 152.81
N VAL A 249 -5.84 -62.99 151.82
CA VAL A 249 -4.48 -63.51 152.02
C VAL A 249 -3.65 -62.58 152.91
N ASN A 250 -3.85 -61.26 152.78
CA ASN A 250 -3.19 -60.23 153.57
C ASN A 250 -3.77 -60.05 154.99
N GLY A 251 -4.73 -60.88 155.41
CA GLY A 251 -5.24 -60.92 156.80
C GLY A 251 -6.17 -59.78 157.21
N GLN A 252 -6.63 -58.93 156.27
CA GLN A 252 -7.39 -57.71 156.58
C GLN A 252 -8.86 -57.94 156.97
N ARG A 253 -9.45 -59.11 156.70
CA ARG A 253 -10.85 -59.43 157.00
C ARG A 253 -11.04 -60.61 157.96
N SER A 254 -10.28 -61.70 157.81
CA SER A 254 -10.43 -62.92 158.63
C SER A 254 -9.50 -62.97 159.85
N GLY A 255 -8.54 -62.02 159.96
CA GLY A 255 -7.56 -61.98 161.04
C GLY A 255 -6.44 -63.03 160.97
N ILE A 256 -6.41 -63.87 159.91
CA ILE A 256 -5.35 -64.86 159.67
C ILE A 256 -4.54 -64.44 158.45
N ILE A 257 -3.23 -64.28 158.61
CA ILE A 257 -2.30 -63.99 157.52
C ILE A 257 -1.86 -65.32 156.89
N GLY A 258 -2.06 -65.47 155.58
CA GLY A 258 -1.78 -66.70 154.82
C GLY A 258 -3.03 -67.39 154.26
N LEU A 259 -2.85 -68.53 153.58
CA LEU A 259 -3.95 -69.27 152.95
C LEU A 259 -4.84 -69.94 154.00
N GLY A 260 -5.76 -69.16 154.57
CA GLY A 260 -6.88 -69.68 155.34
C GLY A 260 -7.91 -70.40 154.45
N PRO A 261 -8.84 -71.17 155.05
CA PRO A 261 -9.84 -71.95 154.29
C PRO A 261 -10.64 -71.13 153.28
N ARG A 262 -10.96 -69.87 153.62
CA ARG A 262 -11.72 -68.94 152.77
C ARG A 262 -10.91 -68.38 151.60
N ALA A 263 -9.62 -68.13 151.77
CA ALA A 263 -8.75 -67.71 150.66
C ALA A 263 -8.65 -68.86 149.63
N LYS A 264 -8.51 -70.10 150.12
CA LYS A 264 -8.44 -71.29 149.25
C LYS A 264 -9.75 -71.50 148.46
N SER A 265 -10.91 -71.29 149.08
CA SER A 265 -12.19 -71.37 148.37
C SER A 265 -12.38 -70.24 147.35
N ILE A 266 -11.92 -69.01 147.62
CA ILE A 266 -11.94 -67.93 146.60
C ILE A 266 -11.02 -68.28 145.42
N GLN A 267 -9.83 -68.82 145.69
CA GLN A 267 -8.90 -69.23 144.63
C GLN A 267 -9.50 -70.33 143.75
N GLU A 268 -9.97 -71.42 144.36
CA GLU A 268 -10.49 -72.59 143.65
C GLU A 268 -11.87 -72.31 143.03
N ASP A 269 -12.83 -71.75 143.78
CA ASP A 269 -14.23 -71.58 143.32
C ASP A 269 -14.47 -70.31 142.49
N GLN A 270 -13.67 -69.25 142.67
CA GLN A 270 -13.93 -67.96 142.01
C GLN A 270 -12.89 -67.54 140.98
N LEU A 271 -11.59 -67.81 141.21
CA LEU A 271 -10.52 -67.33 140.33
C LEU A 271 -10.14 -68.31 139.22
N THR A 272 -10.03 -69.62 139.49
CA THR A 272 -9.51 -70.58 138.49
C THR A 272 -10.34 -70.61 137.22
N TRP A 273 -11.67 -70.76 137.34
CA TRP A 273 -12.56 -70.84 136.18
C TRP A 273 -12.66 -69.51 135.44
N ARG A 274 -12.65 -68.37 136.14
CA ARG A 274 -12.68 -67.04 135.50
C ARG A 274 -11.39 -66.74 134.74
N ARG A 275 -10.22 -67.19 135.21
CA ARG A 275 -8.96 -67.08 134.46
C ARG A 275 -8.99 -67.92 133.19
N ALA A 276 -9.47 -69.16 133.30
CA ALA A 276 -9.63 -70.04 132.15
C ALA A 276 -10.63 -69.47 131.13
N GLU A 277 -11.75 -68.93 131.61
CA GLU A 277 -12.79 -68.36 130.76
C GLU A 277 -12.37 -67.04 130.10
N SER A 278 -11.66 -66.16 130.81
CA SER A 278 -11.06 -64.95 130.24
C SER A 278 -10.04 -65.27 129.14
N ALA A 279 -9.16 -66.26 129.37
CA ALA A 279 -8.20 -66.70 128.36
C ALA A 279 -8.90 -67.33 127.12
N ARG A 280 -9.97 -68.10 127.33
CA ARG A 280 -10.79 -68.68 126.26
C ARG A 280 -11.44 -67.58 125.41
N LEU A 281 -12.10 -66.61 126.05
CA LEU A 281 -12.78 -65.50 125.38
C LEU A 281 -11.80 -64.60 124.62
N SER A 282 -10.62 -64.33 125.18
CA SER A 282 -9.54 -63.58 124.50
C SER A 282 -9.04 -64.32 123.26
N GLY A 283 -8.82 -65.64 123.35
CA GLY A 283 -8.43 -66.47 122.21
C GLY A 283 -9.49 -66.50 121.10
N VAL A 284 -10.78 -66.59 121.46
CA VAL A 284 -11.89 -66.54 120.48
C VAL A 284 -11.94 -65.17 119.80
N LEU A 285 -11.78 -64.06 120.53
CA LEU A 285 -11.75 -62.71 119.96
C LEU A 285 -10.58 -62.50 118.97
N ASP A 286 -9.38 -63.04 119.25
CA ASP A 286 -8.25 -62.97 118.31
C ASP A 286 -8.53 -63.74 117.01
N THR A 287 -9.12 -64.95 117.11
CA THR A 287 -9.51 -65.72 115.93
C THR A 287 -10.58 -65.02 115.09
N MET A 288 -11.59 -64.43 115.75
CA MET A 288 -12.62 -63.64 115.06
C MET A 288 -12.02 -62.38 114.42
N THR A 289 -11.07 -61.72 115.06
CA THR A 289 -10.41 -60.54 114.48
C THR A 289 -9.65 -60.89 113.20
N LYS A 290 -8.93 -62.02 113.18
CA LYS A 290 -8.23 -62.51 111.97
C LYS A 290 -9.20 -62.86 110.84
N ASN A 291 -10.29 -63.56 111.17
CA ASN A 291 -11.32 -63.92 110.20
C ASN A 291 -12.01 -62.68 109.60
N ARG A 292 -12.20 -61.62 110.41
CA ARG A 292 -12.75 -60.34 109.95
C ARG A 292 -11.83 -59.65 108.94
N VAL A 293 -10.53 -59.60 109.22
CA VAL A 293 -9.54 -59.01 108.31
C VAL A 293 -9.51 -59.77 106.98
N ALA A 294 -9.59 -61.10 107.00
CA ALA A 294 -9.65 -61.92 105.79
C ALA A 294 -10.92 -61.62 104.97
N LEU A 295 -12.09 -61.54 105.62
CA LEU A 295 -13.35 -61.23 104.94
C LEU A 295 -13.38 -59.83 104.31
N VAL A 296 -12.80 -58.83 104.98
CA VAL A 296 -12.65 -57.47 104.43
C VAL A 296 -11.73 -57.47 103.20
N ALA A 297 -10.66 -58.27 103.21
CA ALA A 297 -9.77 -58.41 102.05
C ALA A 297 -10.46 -59.11 100.86
N GLU A 298 -11.31 -60.11 101.11
CA GLU A 298 -12.12 -60.76 100.07
C GLU A 298 -13.13 -59.81 99.43
N ILE A 299 -13.82 -58.98 100.23
CA ILE A 299 -14.74 -57.96 99.73
C ILE A 299 -14.02 -56.98 98.79
N LYS A 300 -12.84 -56.51 99.20
CA LYS A 300 -12.03 -55.58 98.40
C LYS A 300 -11.54 -56.23 97.10
N ALA A 301 -11.11 -57.49 97.15
CA ALA A 301 -10.69 -58.22 95.96
C ALA A 301 -11.84 -58.44 94.96
N ALA A 302 -13.07 -58.65 95.44
CA ALA A 302 -14.26 -58.75 94.60
C ALA A 302 -14.60 -57.41 93.93
N GLU A 303 -14.50 -56.30 94.65
CA GLU A 303 -14.68 -54.94 94.12
C GLU A 303 -13.64 -54.59 93.05
N ASP A 304 -12.36 -54.86 93.32
CA ASP A 304 -11.25 -54.62 92.38
C ASP A 304 -11.39 -55.47 91.11
N GLY A 305 -11.85 -56.72 91.24
CA GLY A 305 -12.11 -57.62 90.11
C GLY A 305 -13.23 -57.13 89.17
N VAL A 306 -14.32 -56.61 89.73
CA VAL A 306 -15.43 -56.03 88.93
C VAL A 306 -14.98 -54.75 88.24
N ASN A 307 -14.24 -53.88 88.94
CA ASN A 307 -13.70 -52.65 88.35
C ASN A 307 -12.77 -52.95 87.17
N ALA A 308 -11.84 -53.90 87.31
CA ALA A 308 -10.92 -54.28 86.24
C ALA A 308 -11.65 -54.82 84.99
N ALA A 309 -12.71 -55.61 85.17
CA ALA A 309 -13.50 -56.16 84.06
C ALA A 309 -14.28 -55.07 83.32
N LEU A 310 -14.82 -54.07 84.04
CA LEU A 310 -15.54 -52.95 83.44
C LEU A 310 -14.61 -51.99 82.69
N ASP A 311 -13.44 -51.69 83.26
CA ASP A 311 -12.44 -50.83 82.62
C ASP A 311 -11.89 -51.49 81.33
N ALA A 312 -11.72 -52.81 81.32
CA ALA A 312 -11.33 -53.56 80.12
C ALA A 312 -12.37 -53.47 78.99
N LYS A 313 -13.67 -53.58 79.32
CA LYS A 313 -14.76 -53.46 78.34
C LYS A 313 -14.87 -52.04 77.77
N ALA A 314 -14.73 -51.02 78.63
CA ALA A 314 -14.71 -49.62 78.21
C ALA A 314 -13.53 -49.31 77.28
N ALA A 315 -12.35 -49.89 77.54
CA ALA A 315 -11.18 -49.75 76.66
C ALA A 315 -11.42 -50.39 75.26
N GLU A 316 -12.09 -51.54 75.19
CA GLU A 316 -12.43 -52.20 73.92
C GLU A 316 -13.45 -51.40 73.09
N GLU A 317 -14.49 -50.84 73.73
CA GLU A 317 -15.47 -49.97 73.08
C GLU A 317 -14.83 -48.65 72.61
N ALA A 318 -13.97 -48.05 73.42
CA ALA A 318 -13.20 -46.86 73.03
C ALA A 318 -12.28 -47.14 71.82
N ALA A 319 -11.64 -48.31 71.78
CA ALA A 319 -10.81 -48.72 70.65
C ALA A 319 -11.64 -48.92 69.36
N ARG A 320 -12.83 -49.54 69.45
CA ARG A 320 -13.76 -49.68 68.31
C ARG A 320 -14.24 -48.33 67.80
N ASN A 321 -14.69 -47.45 68.69
CA ASN A 321 -15.16 -46.10 68.34
C ASN A 321 -14.05 -45.27 67.69
N LYS A 322 -12.81 -45.38 68.19
CA LYS A 322 -11.64 -44.73 67.59
C LYS A 322 -11.37 -45.23 66.17
N ALA A 323 -11.39 -46.55 65.97
CA ALA A 323 -11.19 -47.15 64.64
C ALA A 323 -12.30 -46.75 63.63
N GLU A 324 -13.54 -46.64 64.09
CA GLU A 324 -14.66 -46.19 63.26
C GLU A 324 -14.56 -44.70 62.92
N GLN A 325 -14.16 -43.85 63.88
CA GLN A 325 -13.87 -42.45 63.64
C GLN A 325 -12.72 -42.27 62.63
N GLU A 326 -11.62 -43.01 62.78
CA GLU A 326 -10.48 -42.99 61.84
C GLU A 326 -10.91 -43.43 60.42
N ARG A 327 -11.80 -44.41 60.30
CA ARG A 327 -12.36 -44.81 59.01
C ARG A 327 -13.24 -43.73 58.39
N ILE A 328 -14.10 -43.09 59.19
CA ILE A 328 -14.98 -42.01 58.73
C ILE A 328 -14.16 -40.78 58.31
N THR A 329 -13.13 -40.40 59.07
CA THR A 329 -12.25 -39.28 58.72
C THR A 329 -11.45 -39.59 57.45
N ALA A 330 -10.91 -40.80 57.31
CA ALA A 330 -10.24 -41.23 56.09
C ALA A 330 -11.18 -41.24 54.88
N LEU A 331 -12.43 -41.68 55.03
CA LEU A 331 -13.43 -41.65 53.96
C LEU A 331 -13.82 -40.22 53.59
N LYS A 332 -14.03 -39.33 54.57
CA LYS A 332 -14.28 -37.90 54.33
C LYS A 332 -13.12 -37.25 53.58
N GLN A 333 -11.88 -37.53 53.96
CA GLN A 333 -10.70 -37.05 53.25
C GLN A 333 -10.67 -37.54 51.81
N LYS A 334 -10.93 -38.85 51.57
CA LYS A 334 -11.01 -39.39 50.21
C LYS A 334 -12.07 -38.73 49.34
N VAL A 335 -13.28 -38.54 49.87
CA VAL A 335 -14.38 -37.88 49.15
C VAL A 335 -14.01 -36.42 48.85
N GLN A 336 -13.42 -35.71 49.83
CA GLN A 336 -12.95 -34.33 49.62
C GLN A 336 -11.84 -34.25 48.58
N THR A 337 -10.88 -35.19 48.57
CA THR A 337 -9.83 -35.23 47.56
C THR A 337 -10.39 -35.53 46.17
N GLU A 338 -11.30 -36.50 46.04
CA GLU A 338 -11.94 -36.82 44.76
C GLU A 338 -12.78 -35.64 44.22
N GLN A 339 -13.54 -34.98 45.09
CA GLN A 339 -14.31 -33.78 44.71
C GLN A 339 -13.39 -32.62 44.30
N ALA A 340 -12.28 -32.43 45.02
CA ALA A 340 -11.28 -31.43 44.68
C ALA A 340 -10.61 -31.74 43.32
N ASP A 341 -10.23 -32.99 43.07
CA ASP A 341 -9.61 -33.43 41.82
C ASP A 341 -10.56 -33.27 40.63
N GLN A 342 -11.84 -33.64 40.79
CA GLN A 342 -12.86 -33.43 39.77
C GLN A 342 -13.10 -31.94 39.49
N PHE A 343 -13.19 -31.11 40.53
CA PHE A 343 -13.34 -29.67 40.39
C PHE A 343 -12.13 -29.05 39.67
N VAL A 344 -10.90 -29.41 40.06
CA VAL A 344 -9.67 -28.93 39.42
C VAL A 344 -9.60 -29.39 37.96
N SER A 345 -9.97 -30.65 37.66
CA SER A 345 -10.02 -31.17 36.29
C SER A 345 -11.00 -30.39 35.42
N GLN A 346 -12.22 -30.15 35.91
CA GLN A 346 -13.23 -29.36 35.19
C GLN A 346 -12.78 -27.90 34.97
N GLN A 347 -12.23 -27.26 35.99
CA GLN A 347 -11.68 -25.90 35.88
C GLN A 347 -10.52 -25.84 34.88
N ASN A 348 -9.64 -26.83 34.87
CA ASN A 348 -8.53 -26.90 33.91
C ASN A 348 -9.03 -27.09 32.47
N ALA A 349 -10.07 -27.88 32.24
CA ALA A 349 -10.68 -28.02 30.92
C ALA A 349 -11.33 -26.70 30.45
N ILE A 350 -12.08 -26.02 31.32
CA ILE A 350 -12.67 -24.70 31.02
C ILE A 350 -11.56 -23.71 30.69
N ARG A 351 -10.49 -23.67 31.48
CA ARG A 351 -9.30 -22.89 31.17
C ARG A 351 -8.81 -23.24 29.78
N GLU A 352 -8.41 -24.47 29.50
CA GLU A 352 -7.87 -24.83 28.17
C GLU A 352 -8.75 -24.35 26.99
N THR A 353 -10.08 -24.46 27.11
CA THR A 353 -11.01 -23.91 26.09
C THR A 353 -10.98 -22.38 25.99
N LEU A 354 -11.00 -21.66 27.11
CA LEU A 354 -10.88 -20.20 27.15
C LEU A 354 -9.52 -19.73 26.62
N LYS A 355 -8.42 -20.46 26.90
CA LYS A 355 -7.10 -20.16 26.33
C LYS A 355 -7.13 -20.25 24.82
N ALA A 356 -7.67 -21.34 24.27
CA ALA A 356 -7.77 -21.51 22.82
C ALA A 356 -8.62 -20.41 22.16
N GLN A 357 -9.71 -19.98 22.80
CA GLN A 357 -10.53 -18.85 22.33
C GLN A 357 -9.75 -17.53 22.36
N ILE A 358 -9.05 -17.23 23.46
CA ILE A 358 -8.22 -16.02 23.60
C ILE A 358 -7.12 -16.03 22.53
N ASP A 359 -6.43 -17.16 22.33
CA ASP A 359 -5.36 -17.30 21.34
C ASP A 359 -5.89 -17.08 19.91
N ALA A 360 -7.10 -17.58 19.59
CA ALA A 360 -7.76 -17.35 18.31
C ALA A 360 -8.10 -15.86 18.10
N LEU A 361 -8.66 -15.19 19.12
CA LEU A 361 -8.97 -13.75 19.06
C LEU A 361 -7.70 -12.90 18.93
N LEU A 362 -6.62 -13.25 19.64
CA LEU A 362 -5.32 -12.58 19.52
C LEU A 362 -4.72 -12.75 18.11
N LEU A 363 -4.88 -13.92 17.49
CA LEU A 363 -4.46 -14.14 16.11
C LEU A 363 -5.26 -13.24 15.15
N GLN A 364 -6.56 -13.14 15.33
CA GLN A 364 -7.40 -12.24 14.54
C GLN A 364 -6.99 -10.77 14.73
N GLN A 365 -6.68 -10.35 15.96
CA GLN A 365 -6.20 -9.00 16.26
C GLN A 365 -4.86 -8.71 15.55
N LYS A 366 -3.94 -9.68 15.58
CA LYS A 366 -2.65 -9.59 14.88
C LYS A 366 -2.82 -9.48 13.36
N ASN A 367 -3.78 -10.20 12.78
CA ASN A 367 -4.07 -10.13 11.35
C ASN A 367 -4.57 -8.73 10.96
N LEU A 368 -5.48 -8.14 11.75
CA LEU A 368 -5.96 -6.77 11.52
C LEU A 368 -4.84 -5.73 11.65
N HIS A 369 -3.95 -5.85 12.64
CA HIS A 369 -2.77 -4.98 12.75
C HIS A 369 -1.84 -5.10 11.54
N THR A 370 -1.69 -6.32 11.00
CA THR A 370 -0.91 -6.57 9.80
C THR A 370 -1.57 -5.92 8.59
N GLU A 371 -2.90 -6.01 8.47
CA GLU A 371 -3.69 -5.34 7.42
C GLU A 371 -3.51 -3.82 7.46
N ILE A 372 -3.61 -3.19 8.64
CA ILE A 372 -3.32 -1.75 8.81
C ILE A 372 -1.89 -1.41 8.36
N THR A 373 -0.91 -2.24 8.72
CA THR A 373 0.48 -2.04 8.32
C THR A 373 0.65 -2.15 6.79
N GLN A 374 -0.07 -3.06 6.13
CA GLN A 374 -0.07 -3.15 4.67
C GLN A 374 -0.74 -1.92 4.05
N LEU A 375 -1.88 -1.46 4.57
CA LEU A 375 -2.54 -0.24 4.10
C LEU A 375 -1.64 0.99 4.20
N ILE A 376 -0.81 1.10 5.25
CA ILE A 376 0.20 2.16 5.36
C ILE A 376 1.25 2.06 4.26
N LYS A 377 1.75 0.86 3.96
CA LYS A 377 2.71 0.64 2.86
C LYS A 377 2.09 0.91 1.50
N ASP A 378 0.85 0.50 1.28
CA ASP A 378 0.11 0.74 0.04
C ASP A 378 -0.15 2.24 -0.16
N GLU A 379 -0.45 2.97 0.92
CA GLU A 379 -0.51 4.44 0.90
C GLU A 379 0.84 5.05 0.51
N ASP A 380 1.93 4.65 1.16
CA ASP A 380 3.27 5.19 0.88
C ASP A 380 3.74 4.88 -0.55
N THR A 381 3.47 3.68 -1.04
CA THR A 381 3.80 3.27 -2.43
C THR A 381 2.98 4.06 -3.44
N ARG A 382 1.68 4.26 -3.19
CA ARG A 382 0.82 5.08 -4.04
C ARG A 382 1.23 6.55 -4.04
N ILE A 383 1.52 7.14 -2.88
CA ILE A 383 1.97 8.53 -2.76
C ILE A 383 3.34 8.73 -3.42
N SER A 384 4.28 7.80 -3.22
CA SER A 384 5.59 7.86 -3.88
C SER A 384 5.49 7.69 -5.39
N GLY A 385 4.57 6.85 -5.87
CA GLY A 385 4.22 6.75 -7.30
C GLY A 385 3.74 8.08 -7.89
N ILE A 386 2.77 8.74 -7.23
CA ILE A 386 2.27 10.07 -7.65
C ILE A 386 3.39 11.12 -7.62
N ARG A 387 4.31 11.06 -6.64
CA ARG A 387 5.44 12.00 -6.55
C ARG A 387 6.49 11.78 -7.63
N ALA A 388 6.72 10.53 -8.03
CA ALA A 388 7.75 10.14 -8.98
C ALA A 388 7.32 10.33 -10.44
N GLU A 389 6.02 10.45 -10.71
CA GLU A 389 5.48 10.65 -12.06
C GLU A 389 5.98 11.97 -12.68
N PRO A 390 6.79 11.93 -13.76
CA PRO A 390 7.31 13.13 -14.39
C PRO A 390 6.23 13.81 -15.24
N ARG A 391 5.57 14.85 -14.69
CA ARG A 391 4.54 15.64 -15.38
C ARG A 391 5.13 16.74 -16.25
N ARG A 392 6.06 16.37 -17.15
CA ARG A 392 6.77 17.30 -18.05
C ARG A 392 6.20 17.34 -19.46
N ASP A 393 5.17 16.54 -19.74
CA ASP A 393 4.53 16.50 -21.06
C ASP A 393 3.97 17.87 -21.46
N LEU A 394 4.06 18.17 -22.75
CA LEU A 394 3.56 19.41 -23.33
C LEU A 394 2.07 19.58 -23.01
N LEU A 395 1.26 18.53 -23.16
CA LEU A 395 -0.18 18.61 -22.88
C LEU A 395 -0.46 19.07 -21.44
N THR A 396 0.21 18.47 -20.46
CA THR A 396 0.05 18.83 -19.04
C THR A 396 0.47 20.27 -18.78
N GLN A 397 1.57 20.73 -19.38
CA GLN A 397 2.01 22.11 -19.25
C GLN A 397 1.04 23.10 -19.93
N THR A 398 0.47 22.74 -21.08
CA THR A 398 -0.53 23.58 -21.76
C THR A 398 -1.84 23.68 -20.99
N LEU A 399 -2.27 22.59 -20.37
CA LEU A 399 -3.49 22.55 -19.56
C LEU A 399 -3.30 23.39 -18.29
N ALA A 400 -2.15 23.28 -17.63
CA ALA A 400 -1.79 24.11 -16.49
C ALA A 400 -1.68 25.60 -16.87
N LEU A 401 -1.12 25.92 -18.04
CA LEU A 401 -1.11 27.30 -18.56
C LEU A 401 -2.53 27.81 -18.84
N HIS A 402 -3.40 26.97 -19.41
CA HIS A 402 -4.78 27.34 -19.69
C HIS A 402 -5.59 27.57 -18.41
N GLU A 403 -5.39 26.74 -17.39
CA GLU A 403 -6.00 26.94 -16.08
C GLU A 403 -5.53 28.26 -15.45
N LEU A 404 -4.25 28.60 -15.60
CA LEU A 404 -3.72 29.89 -15.15
C LEU A 404 -4.49 31.05 -15.81
N PHE A 405 -4.82 30.94 -17.10
CA PHE A 405 -5.63 31.94 -17.79
C PHE A 405 -7.08 32.00 -17.28
N GLN A 406 -7.67 30.85 -16.93
CA GLN A 406 -9.07 30.78 -16.45
C GLN A 406 -9.26 31.20 -14.99
N GLN A 407 -8.25 31.05 -14.14
CA GLN A 407 -8.38 31.36 -12.70
C GLN A 407 -8.70 32.84 -12.39
N GLY A 408 -8.63 33.75 -13.37
CA GLY A 408 -9.09 35.14 -13.23
C GLY A 408 -8.32 35.99 -12.20
N SER A 409 -7.27 35.44 -11.59
CA SER A 409 -6.35 36.17 -10.72
C SER A 409 -5.51 37.15 -11.56
N GLU A 410 -4.97 38.20 -10.92
CA GLU A 410 -4.12 39.19 -11.61
C GLU A 410 -2.95 38.55 -12.38
N GLY A 411 -2.44 37.41 -11.91
CA GLY A 411 -1.41 36.64 -12.60
C GLY A 411 -1.91 35.92 -13.87
N GLY A 412 -3.16 35.46 -13.89
CA GLY A 412 -3.77 34.77 -15.03
C GLY A 412 -4.04 35.70 -16.21
N THR A 413 -4.59 36.89 -15.92
CA THR A 413 -4.80 37.93 -16.94
C THR A 413 -3.46 38.44 -17.49
N PHE A 414 -2.45 38.62 -16.62
CA PHE A 414 -1.11 38.96 -17.05
C PHE A 414 -0.50 37.92 -17.99
N ALA A 415 -0.62 36.62 -17.67
CA ALA A 415 -0.06 35.56 -18.50
C ALA A 415 -0.74 35.48 -19.88
N LEU A 416 -2.06 35.71 -19.96
CA LEU A 416 -2.79 35.78 -21.24
C LEU A 416 -2.35 36.99 -22.06
N VAL A 417 -2.25 38.16 -21.43
CA VAL A 417 -1.76 39.38 -22.09
C VAL A 417 -0.32 39.17 -22.59
N ALA A 418 0.55 38.56 -21.79
CA ALA A 418 1.92 38.24 -22.18
C ALA A 418 1.96 37.29 -23.39
N TYR A 419 1.10 36.26 -23.42
CA TYR A 419 0.96 35.35 -24.57
C TYR A 419 0.55 36.10 -25.84
N LEU A 420 -0.46 36.98 -25.76
CA LEU A 420 -0.90 37.80 -26.89
C LEU A 420 0.17 38.77 -27.35
N VAL A 421 0.85 39.44 -26.42
CA VAL A 421 1.95 40.38 -26.71
C VAL A 421 3.11 39.66 -27.38
N LEU A 422 3.52 38.48 -26.90
CA LEU A 422 4.56 37.68 -27.52
C LEU A 422 4.17 37.23 -28.92
N THR A 423 2.94 36.77 -29.11
CA THR A 423 2.42 36.36 -30.43
C THR A 423 2.44 37.54 -31.41
N LEU A 424 1.96 38.71 -30.99
CA LEU A 424 1.98 39.92 -31.81
C LEU A 424 3.40 40.41 -32.08
N LEU A 425 4.31 40.30 -31.12
CA LEU A 425 5.72 40.64 -31.28
C LEU A 425 6.39 39.75 -32.33
N PHE A 426 6.18 38.43 -32.30
CA PHE A 426 6.76 37.52 -33.30
C PHE A 426 6.18 37.75 -34.68
N MET A 427 4.87 37.94 -34.77
CA MET A 427 4.21 38.31 -36.02
C MET A 427 4.76 39.62 -36.58
N LEU A 428 5.01 40.62 -35.72
CA LEU A 428 5.62 41.88 -36.12
C LEU A 428 7.05 41.65 -36.62
N VAL A 429 7.90 40.98 -35.84
CA VAL A 429 9.30 40.71 -36.19
C VAL A 429 9.43 39.97 -37.51
N ASP A 430 8.58 38.98 -37.75
CA ASP A 430 8.54 38.20 -38.99
C ASP A 430 8.05 39.00 -40.21
N THR A 431 7.22 40.02 -39.98
CA THR A 431 6.70 40.91 -41.03
C THR A 431 7.54 42.17 -41.24
N ILE A 432 8.47 42.53 -40.33
CA ILE A 432 9.37 43.70 -40.47
C ILE A 432 10.00 43.79 -41.86
N PRO A 433 10.64 42.71 -42.40
CA PRO A 433 11.35 42.83 -43.67
C PRO A 433 10.40 43.20 -44.81
N LEU A 434 9.21 42.61 -44.83
CA LEU A 434 8.21 42.86 -45.86
C LEU A 434 7.53 44.22 -45.69
N ILE A 435 7.20 44.62 -44.45
CA ILE A 435 6.65 45.94 -44.13
C ILE A 435 7.61 47.03 -44.62
N VAL A 436 8.90 46.92 -44.29
CA VAL A 436 9.91 47.87 -44.72
C VAL A 436 10.02 47.89 -46.25
N LYS A 437 9.99 46.72 -46.92
CA LYS A 437 10.05 46.62 -48.40
C LYS A 437 8.79 47.17 -49.07
N PHE A 438 7.63 47.07 -48.41
CA PHE A 438 6.34 47.60 -48.88
C PHE A 438 6.26 49.13 -48.80
N PHE A 439 6.78 49.73 -47.73
CA PHE A 439 6.77 51.20 -47.55
C PHE A 439 7.99 51.91 -48.17
N SER A 440 9.07 51.19 -48.48
CA SER A 440 10.25 51.76 -49.12
C SER A 440 10.03 52.01 -50.61
N LYS A 441 10.62 53.09 -51.14
CA LYS A 441 10.68 53.33 -52.59
C LYS A 441 11.55 52.23 -53.27
N PRO A 442 11.24 51.86 -54.54
CA PRO A 442 12.08 50.95 -55.32
C PRO A 442 13.51 51.47 -55.40
N GLY A 443 14.48 50.61 -55.11
CA GLY A 443 15.91 50.95 -55.15
C GLY A 443 16.57 50.65 -56.50
N PRO A 444 17.85 51.04 -56.69
CA PRO A 444 18.63 50.72 -57.88
C PRO A 444 18.70 49.22 -58.17
N TYR A 445 18.76 48.37 -57.14
CA TYR A 445 18.72 46.93 -57.33
C TYR A 445 17.38 46.48 -57.91
N ASP A 446 16.27 47.01 -57.39
CA ASP A 446 14.93 46.68 -57.88
C ASP A 446 14.75 47.11 -59.35
N THR A 447 15.34 48.25 -59.75
CA THR A 447 15.31 48.72 -61.15
C THR A 447 16.13 47.85 -62.10
N LEU A 448 17.30 47.38 -61.66
CA LEU A 448 18.16 46.51 -62.47
C LEU A 448 17.48 45.15 -62.68
N LEU A 449 16.93 44.61 -61.61
CA LEU A 449 16.22 43.34 -61.67
C LEU A 449 14.95 43.47 -62.54
N ASP A 450 14.25 44.61 -62.51
CA ASP A 450 13.05 44.85 -63.34
C ASP A 450 13.41 44.94 -64.82
N ARG A 451 14.53 45.60 -65.13
CA ARG A 451 15.07 45.65 -66.49
C ARG A 451 15.39 44.26 -67.04
N GLU A 452 15.99 43.40 -66.23
CA GLU A 452 16.27 42.01 -66.61
C GLU A 452 14.98 41.22 -66.86
N GLU A 453 14.00 41.30 -65.96
CA GLU A 453 12.72 40.62 -66.13
C GLU A 453 11.98 41.10 -67.37
N MET A 454 11.88 42.42 -67.58
CA MET A 454 11.27 42.99 -68.78
C MET A 454 12.03 42.61 -70.06
N GLY A 455 13.36 42.40 -69.96
CA GLY A 455 14.17 41.85 -71.03
C GLY A 455 13.74 40.43 -71.41
N PHE A 456 13.65 39.54 -70.42
CA PHE A 456 13.18 38.16 -70.64
C PHE A 456 11.73 38.11 -71.12
N GLU A 457 10.83 38.93 -70.55
CA GLU A 457 9.45 39.01 -70.99
C GLU A 457 9.33 39.56 -72.42
N GLY A 458 10.13 40.57 -72.74
CA GLY A 458 10.20 41.17 -74.07
C GLY A 458 10.72 40.19 -75.12
N GLU A 459 11.82 39.49 -74.83
CA GLU A 459 12.36 38.43 -75.70
C GLU A 459 11.35 37.31 -75.90
N ARG A 460 10.69 36.86 -74.83
CA ARG A 460 9.63 35.85 -74.92
C ARG A 460 8.48 36.33 -75.80
N LYS A 461 8.05 37.58 -75.65
CA LYS A 461 6.94 38.15 -76.43
C LYS A 461 7.32 38.33 -77.90
N ALA A 462 8.50 38.89 -78.19
CA ALA A 462 9.02 39.06 -79.55
C ALA A 462 9.21 37.71 -80.25
N PHE A 463 9.68 36.70 -79.52
CA PHE A 463 9.75 35.33 -80.00
C PHE A 463 8.36 34.80 -80.37
N MET A 464 7.38 34.91 -79.48
CA MET A 464 6.00 34.46 -79.73
C MET A 464 5.34 35.21 -80.91
N GLU A 465 5.53 36.52 -81.01
CA GLU A 465 4.99 37.35 -82.10
C GLU A 465 5.63 37.00 -83.44
N GLY A 466 6.97 37.00 -83.52
CA GLY A 466 7.69 36.64 -84.74
C GLY A 466 7.41 35.20 -85.19
N PHE A 467 7.29 34.28 -84.23
CA PHE A 467 6.91 32.91 -84.50
C PHE A 467 5.46 32.81 -85.02
N SER A 468 4.50 33.52 -84.43
CA SER A 468 3.11 33.54 -84.89
C SER A 468 2.95 34.06 -86.32
N LEU A 469 3.77 35.03 -86.71
CA LEU A 469 3.74 35.66 -88.04
C LEU A 469 4.30 34.70 -89.10
N GLN A 470 5.40 34.01 -88.78
CA GLN A 470 5.96 32.97 -89.63
C GLN A 470 5.04 31.73 -89.74
N MET A 471 4.36 31.35 -88.67
CA MET A 471 3.34 30.29 -88.74
C MET A 471 2.17 30.65 -89.66
N LYS A 472 1.77 31.93 -89.72
CA LYS A 472 0.75 32.38 -90.70
C LYS A 472 1.26 32.31 -92.13
N GLU A 473 2.52 32.63 -92.37
CA GLU A 473 3.16 32.48 -93.69
C GLU A 473 3.22 31.00 -94.11
N LEU A 474 3.61 30.12 -93.18
CA LEU A 474 3.62 28.68 -93.39
C LEU A 474 2.23 28.09 -93.67
N ALA A 475 1.18 28.56 -93.00
CA ALA A 475 -0.20 28.13 -93.26
C ALA A 475 -0.69 28.49 -94.68
N GLY A 476 -0.07 29.47 -95.33
CA GLY A 476 -0.31 29.81 -96.73
C GLY A 476 0.41 28.90 -97.73
N SER A 477 1.44 28.15 -97.31
CA SER A 477 2.15 27.19 -98.17
C SER A 477 1.32 25.93 -98.40
N LYS A 478 1.47 25.33 -99.59
CA LYS A 478 0.80 24.08 -99.99
C LYS A 478 1.08 22.93 -99.02
N MET A 479 2.25 22.93 -98.39
CA MET A 479 2.69 21.92 -97.42
C MET A 479 1.75 21.79 -96.21
N LEU A 480 1.20 22.89 -95.67
CA LEU A 480 0.48 22.84 -94.40
C LEU A 480 -1.01 22.48 -94.53
N ASN A 481 -1.60 22.71 -95.71
CA ASN A 481 -2.96 22.26 -96.00
C ASN A 481 -3.06 20.72 -96.11
N LEU A 482 -1.93 20.02 -96.26
CA LEU A 482 -1.88 18.55 -96.35
C LEU A 482 -1.61 17.84 -95.01
N THR A 483 -1.23 18.57 -93.95
CA THR A 483 -0.85 17.98 -92.65
C THR A 483 -1.32 18.85 -91.48
N ARG A 484 -2.59 18.70 -91.11
CA ARG A 484 -3.19 19.27 -89.89
C ARG A 484 -2.77 18.42 -88.66
N ASN A 485 -1.48 18.41 -88.34
CA ASN A 485 -0.91 17.54 -87.30
C ASN A 485 -1.02 18.18 -85.89
N LYS A 486 -1.76 17.52 -84.99
CA LYS A 486 -2.03 17.93 -83.59
C LYS A 486 -0.77 17.93 -82.72
N THR A 487 0.25 17.17 -83.09
CA THR A 487 1.52 17.06 -82.36
C THR A 487 2.39 18.31 -82.55
N LEU A 488 2.32 18.92 -83.74
CA LEU A 488 2.98 20.18 -84.05
C LEU A 488 2.40 21.33 -83.22
N GLU A 489 1.07 21.39 -83.07
CA GLU A 489 0.44 22.37 -82.16
C GLU A 489 0.92 22.21 -80.71
N ARG A 490 1.18 20.97 -80.26
CA ARG A 490 1.60 20.67 -78.89
C ARG A 490 3.06 21.04 -78.62
N SER A 491 3.97 20.74 -79.54
CA SER A 491 5.40 21.06 -79.39
C SER A 491 5.67 22.56 -79.34
N LEU A 492 4.77 23.36 -79.94
CA LEU A 492 4.81 24.82 -79.98
C LEU A 492 4.30 25.49 -78.71
N ILE A 493 3.45 24.81 -77.94
CA ILE A 493 2.85 25.35 -76.72
C ILE A 493 3.78 25.20 -75.50
N THR A 494 4.72 24.25 -75.53
CA THR A 494 5.39 23.76 -74.30
C THR A 494 6.75 24.38 -73.98
N SER A 495 7.54 24.88 -74.95
CA SER A 495 8.86 25.47 -74.65
C SER A 495 9.41 26.37 -75.77
N VAL A 496 10.16 27.41 -75.40
CA VAL A 496 10.80 28.37 -76.32
C VAL A 496 11.87 27.67 -77.18
N ASP A 497 12.71 26.83 -76.58
CA ASP A 497 13.74 26.08 -77.30
C ASP A 497 13.14 25.07 -78.28
N GLY A 498 12.02 24.45 -77.88
CA GLY A 498 11.24 23.56 -78.73
C GLY A 498 10.61 24.25 -79.92
N ALA A 499 10.06 25.45 -79.70
CA ALA A 499 9.53 26.27 -80.77
C ALA A 499 10.66 26.80 -81.70
N ARG A 500 11.88 27.01 -81.17
CA ARG A 500 13.05 27.42 -81.97
C ARG A 500 13.57 26.30 -82.86
N SER A 501 13.73 25.09 -82.33
CA SER A 501 14.16 23.93 -83.13
C SER A 501 13.11 23.53 -84.17
N ALA A 502 11.82 23.53 -83.79
CA ALA A 502 10.72 23.31 -84.72
C ALA A 502 10.69 24.37 -85.83
N LYS A 503 10.96 25.63 -85.50
CA LYS A 503 11.08 26.71 -86.48
C LYS A 503 12.19 26.44 -87.49
N GLU A 504 13.41 26.13 -87.04
CA GLU A 504 14.55 25.91 -87.94
C GLU A 504 14.29 24.72 -88.88
N PHE A 505 13.68 23.65 -88.38
CA PHE A 505 13.29 22.50 -89.19
C PHE A 505 12.19 22.83 -90.22
N LEU A 506 11.17 23.60 -89.83
CA LEU A 506 10.10 24.01 -90.74
C LEU A 506 10.60 24.90 -91.88
N VAL A 507 11.52 25.83 -91.58
CA VAL A 507 12.18 26.65 -92.61
C VAL A 507 12.96 25.76 -93.58
N TYR A 508 13.69 24.77 -93.08
CA TYR A 508 14.40 23.82 -93.94
C TYR A 508 13.46 23.03 -94.87
N LEU A 509 12.30 22.59 -94.39
CA LEU A 509 11.32 21.90 -95.25
C LEU A 509 10.73 22.84 -96.30
N MET A 510 10.51 24.12 -95.97
CA MET A 510 10.05 25.11 -96.94
C MET A 510 11.08 25.36 -98.04
N ASP A 511 12.37 25.46 -97.69
CA ASP A 511 13.44 25.63 -98.67
C ASP A 511 13.51 24.42 -99.63
N LEU A 512 13.36 23.20 -99.10
CA LEU A 512 13.26 21.99 -99.92
C LEU A 512 12.04 22.01 -100.85
N GLU A 513 10.88 22.42 -100.36
CA GLU A 513 9.66 22.54 -101.17
C GLU A 513 9.86 23.56 -102.30
N ARG A 514 10.42 24.72 -101.99
CA ARG A 514 10.71 25.76 -102.97
C ARG A 514 11.66 25.27 -104.06
N ASP A 515 12.75 24.61 -103.67
CA ASP A 515 13.70 24.02 -104.61
C ASP A 515 13.05 22.96 -105.50
N PHE A 516 12.17 22.13 -104.92
CA PHE A 516 11.43 21.11 -105.67
C PHE A 516 10.41 21.74 -106.62
N GLU A 517 9.68 22.77 -106.21
CA GLU A 517 8.73 23.50 -107.06
C GLU A 517 9.44 24.18 -108.23
N GLU A 518 10.60 24.81 -108.00
CA GLU A 518 11.41 25.41 -109.06
C GLU A 518 11.91 24.35 -110.05
N ARG A 519 12.46 23.23 -109.56
CA ARG A 519 12.93 22.13 -110.42
C ARG A 519 11.79 21.45 -111.17
N SER A 520 10.66 21.22 -110.52
CA SER A 520 9.49 20.59 -111.13
C SER A 520 8.81 21.51 -112.14
N ARG A 521 8.85 22.84 -111.95
CA ARG A 521 8.42 23.83 -112.94
C ARG A 521 9.30 23.74 -114.20
N ILE A 522 10.61 23.76 -114.03
CA ILE A 522 11.57 23.61 -115.14
C ILE A 522 11.37 22.27 -115.86
N ALA A 523 11.19 21.17 -115.12
CA ALA A 523 10.94 19.86 -115.70
C ALA A 523 9.62 19.80 -116.47
N ARG A 524 8.54 20.43 -115.96
CA ARG A 524 7.25 20.55 -116.66
C ARG A 524 7.37 21.39 -117.93
N GLU A 525 8.12 22.48 -117.90
CA GLU A 525 8.40 23.31 -119.09
C GLU A 525 9.18 22.53 -120.16
N LEU A 526 10.13 21.69 -119.76
CA LEU A 526 10.89 20.81 -120.66
C LEU A 526 10.03 19.67 -121.23
N ALA A 527 9.20 19.04 -120.40
CA ALA A 527 8.25 17.99 -120.80
C ALA A 527 7.20 18.51 -121.79
N ALA A 528 6.70 19.73 -121.58
CA ALA A 528 5.76 20.38 -122.50
C ALA A 528 6.37 20.63 -123.89
N ARG A 529 7.69 20.81 -123.98
CA ARG A 529 8.42 20.98 -125.25
C ARG A 529 8.71 19.67 -125.97
N SER A 530 8.82 18.55 -125.25
CA SER A 530 9.17 17.24 -125.83
C SER A 530 7.98 16.38 -126.26
N GLY A 531 6.75 16.74 -125.87
CA GLY A 531 5.51 16.12 -126.37
C GLY A 531 5.24 14.70 -125.88
N VAL A 532 5.98 14.21 -124.88
CA VAL A 532 5.85 12.84 -124.35
C VAL A 532 4.98 12.83 -123.09
N SER A 533 3.74 12.31 -123.19
CA SER A 533 2.78 12.21 -122.07
C SER A 533 3.36 11.51 -120.83
N HIS A 534 4.18 10.46 -121.01
CA HIS A 534 4.81 9.72 -119.92
C HIS A 534 5.72 10.58 -119.02
N THR A 535 6.21 11.72 -119.50
CA THR A 535 7.07 12.61 -118.69
C THR A 535 6.27 13.49 -117.72
N ALA A 536 5.03 13.82 -118.03
CA ALA A 536 4.15 14.58 -117.12
C ALA A 536 3.66 13.72 -115.96
N ASP A 537 3.25 12.48 -116.24
CA ASP A 537 2.82 11.51 -115.22
C ASP A 537 3.97 11.17 -114.26
N ALA A 538 5.20 11.04 -114.77
CA ALA A 538 6.40 10.81 -113.97
C ALA A 538 6.73 11.99 -113.03
N ILE A 539 6.47 13.23 -113.44
CA ILE A 539 6.66 14.41 -112.59
C ILE A 539 5.60 14.47 -111.48
N GLU A 540 4.37 14.06 -111.78
CA GLU A 540 3.30 13.98 -110.78
C GLU A 540 3.56 12.88 -109.75
N GLU A 541 4.09 11.73 -110.18
CA GLU A 541 4.54 10.66 -109.29
C GLU A 541 5.72 11.10 -108.42
N MET A 542 6.71 11.80 -109.00
CA MET A 542 7.82 12.37 -108.25
C MET A 542 7.34 13.39 -107.21
N SER A 543 6.35 14.21 -107.54
CA SER A 543 5.73 15.16 -106.61
C SER A 543 5.01 14.45 -105.45
N ARG A 544 4.24 13.39 -105.73
CA ARG A 544 3.61 12.58 -104.69
C ARG A 544 4.64 11.97 -103.73
N ASN A 545 5.72 11.40 -104.28
CA ASN A 545 6.78 10.79 -103.48
C ASN A 545 7.55 11.83 -102.65
N PHE A 546 7.82 13.01 -103.20
CA PHE A 546 8.46 14.10 -102.49
C PHE A 546 7.63 14.59 -101.29
N TYR A 547 6.33 14.82 -101.48
CA TYR A 547 5.45 15.22 -100.38
C TYR A 547 5.24 14.10 -99.34
N ALA A 548 5.30 12.83 -99.75
CA ALA A 548 5.30 11.70 -98.83
C ALA A 548 6.59 11.65 -97.97
N ASP A 549 7.76 11.87 -98.58
CA ASP A 549 9.04 11.94 -97.86
C ASP A 549 9.08 13.13 -96.88
N LEU A 550 8.59 14.31 -97.30
CA LEU A 550 8.47 15.48 -96.41
C LEU A 550 7.57 15.18 -95.20
N ARG A 551 6.44 14.49 -95.41
CA ARG A 551 5.53 14.09 -94.32
C ARG A 551 6.22 13.13 -93.36
N GLU A 552 6.93 12.13 -93.87
CA GLU A 552 7.64 11.17 -93.04
C GLU A 552 8.76 11.83 -92.21
N ARG A 553 9.53 12.76 -92.81
CA ARG A 553 10.53 13.56 -92.09
C ARG A 553 9.91 14.41 -90.99
N MET A 554 8.76 15.02 -91.27
CA MET A 554 8.02 15.81 -90.29
C MET A 554 7.54 14.93 -89.14
N GLU A 555 6.91 13.79 -89.43
CA GLU A 555 6.47 12.84 -88.41
C GLU A 555 7.64 12.35 -87.55
N ARG A 556 8.77 11.98 -88.16
CA ARG A 556 9.98 11.56 -87.41
C ARG A 556 10.53 12.65 -86.51
N PHE A 557 10.70 13.88 -87.01
CA PHE A 557 11.25 14.99 -86.20
C PHE A 557 10.39 15.30 -84.97
N PHE A 558 9.06 15.39 -85.14
CA PHE A 558 8.15 15.69 -84.03
C PHE A 558 7.88 14.47 -83.12
N HIS A 559 8.01 13.25 -83.63
CA HIS A 559 7.92 12.03 -82.81
C HIS A 559 9.16 11.85 -81.92
N ASP A 560 10.36 12.13 -82.46
CA ASP A 560 11.61 12.10 -81.68
C ASP A 560 11.67 13.21 -80.62
N ASP A 561 11.11 14.39 -80.89
CA ASP A 561 11.08 15.50 -79.94
C ASP A 561 10.12 15.23 -78.76
N ASP A 562 9.01 14.53 -78.99
CA ASP A 562 8.14 14.02 -77.93
C ASP A 562 8.87 12.97 -77.06
N GLN A 563 9.67 12.08 -77.66
CA GLN A 563 10.44 11.06 -76.93
C GLN A 563 11.60 11.64 -76.11
N ARG A 564 12.29 12.67 -76.62
CA ARG A 564 13.34 13.39 -75.87
C ARG A 564 12.79 14.13 -74.63
N ARG A 565 11.50 14.46 -74.64
CA ARG A 565 10.83 15.23 -73.57
C ARG A 565 10.12 14.38 -72.54
N THR A 566 9.83 13.11 -72.81
CA THR A 566 9.58 12.17 -71.72
C THR A 566 10.88 11.99 -70.95
N PRO A 567 10.99 12.48 -69.68
CA PRO A 567 12.15 12.14 -68.89
C PRO A 567 12.22 10.61 -68.85
N ALA A 568 13.36 10.05 -69.21
CA ALA A 568 13.68 8.69 -68.83
C ALA A 568 13.37 8.59 -67.34
N THR A 569 12.31 7.88 -66.99
CA THR A 569 12.02 7.54 -65.60
C THR A 569 13.24 6.80 -65.10
N GLY A 570 14.07 7.53 -64.36
CA GLY A 570 15.27 7.01 -63.75
C GLY A 570 14.89 5.83 -62.86
N ARG A 571 15.34 4.66 -63.28
CA ARG A 571 15.78 3.63 -62.36
C ARG A 571 16.96 4.21 -61.56
N ALA A 572 16.72 4.57 -60.31
CA ALA A 572 17.60 4.39 -59.15
C ALA A 572 16.86 4.93 -57.91
#